data_AF-A0A940L6K1-F1
#
_entry.id   AF-A0A940L6K1-F1
#
_cell.length_a   1.000
_cell.length_b   1.000
_cell.length_c   1.000
_cell.angle_alpha   90.00
_cell.angle_beta   90.00
_cell.angle_gamma   90.00
#
_symmetry.space_group_name_H-M   'P 1'
#
loop_
_entity.id
_entity.type
_entity.pdbx_description
1 polymer ?
#
loop_
_entity_poly.entity_id
_entity_poly.type
_entity_poly.pdbx_seq_one_letter_code
_entity_poly.pdbx_strand_id
1 'polypeptide(L)'
;MKRLMSGVLVMASFAWAPTVEAGYSIRVIASEDSNYITDSVRQVRSSGEGVQVVFAHNQKSYQLKKDSKKFADFKKKLESSQSSKRDVTVTLDAAGLNILDVK
;
A
#
# COMPACT_ATOMS: atom_id res chain seq x y z
N MET A 1 -71.23 19.20 -17.87
CA MET A 1 -70.77 20.60 -17.77
C MET A 1 -69.44 20.63 -17.02
N LYS A 2 -68.54 21.49 -17.51
CA LYS A 2 -67.42 22.16 -16.82
C LYS A 2 -66.21 21.33 -16.37
N ARG A 3 -65.16 21.51 -17.18
CA ARG A 3 -63.74 21.29 -16.92
C ARG A 3 -63.23 22.24 -15.83
N LEU A 4 -62.28 21.76 -15.02
CA LEU A 4 -61.26 22.49 -14.24
C LEU A 4 -60.17 21.41 -14.03
N MET A 5 -59.00 21.37 -14.68
CA MET A 5 -57.95 22.36 -14.93
C MET A 5 -57.46 23.09 -13.68
N SER A 6 -56.13 23.14 -13.55
CA SER A 6 -55.30 23.51 -12.38
C SER A 6 -55.06 22.34 -11.41
N GLY A 7 -53.87 21.80 -11.23
CA GLY A 7 -52.53 22.36 -11.43
C GLY A 7 -51.85 22.42 -10.07
N VAL A 8 -50.93 21.50 -9.79
CA VAL A 8 -49.89 21.69 -8.77
C VAL A 8 -48.62 21.04 -9.28
N LEU A 9 -47.63 21.89 -9.48
CA LEU A 9 -46.27 21.64 -9.90
C LEU A 9 -45.37 21.66 -8.65
N VAL A 10 -44.32 20.85 -8.65
CA VAL A 10 -43.07 20.90 -7.83
C VAL A 10 -43.21 20.76 -6.30
N MET A 11 -42.62 19.71 -5.73
CA MET A 11 -41.20 19.73 -5.33
C MET A 11 -40.79 18.37 -4.77
N ALA A 12 -39.92 17.69 -5.51
CA ALA A 12 -39.14 16.58 -5.00
C ALA A 12 -38.13 17.16 -3.99
N SER A 13 -38.45 17.01 -2.71
CA SER A 13 -37.51 17.30 -1.63
C SER A 13 -36.41 16.24 -1.65
N PHE A 14 -35.39 16.45 -2.46
CA PHE A 14 -34.11 15.77 -2.29
C PHE A 14 -33.53 16.25 -0.96
N ALA A 15 -33.70 15.43 0.07
CA ALA A 15 -32.96 15.59 1.31
C ALA A 15 -31.48 15.40 0.98
N TRP A 16 -30.75 16.50 0.83
CA TRP A 16 -29.30 16.50 0.89
C TRP A 16 -28.89 16.10 2.31
N ALA A 17 -28.71 14.80 2.52
CA ALA A 17 -27.96 14.30 3.64
C ALA A 17 -26.52 14.81 3.50
N PRO A 18 -25.96 15.52 4.50
CA PRO A 18 -24.53 15.71 4.53
C PRO A 18 -23.90 14.33 4.76
N THR A 19 -23.37 13.73 3.70
CA THR A 19 -22.38 12.66 3.84
C THR A 19 -21.21 13.26 4.59
N VAL A 20 -21.13 12.98 5.88
CA VAL A 20 -19.92 13.18 6.67
C VAL A 20 -18.91 12.20 6.09
N GLU A 21 -18.19 12.65 5.06
CA GLU A 21 -17.00 11.99 4.56
C GLU A 21 -15.99 12.10 5.69
N ALA A 22 -15.93 11.06 6.52
CA ALA A 22 -14.84 10.86 7.46
C ALA A 22 -13.60 10.68 6.60
N GLY A 23 -12.98 11.83 6.27
CA GLY A 23 -11.80 11.92 5.45
C GLY A 23 -10.79 10.92 5.95
N TYR A 24 -10.22 10.17 5.02
CA TYR A 24 -9.11 9.29 5.29
C TYR A 24 -8.07 10.11 6.04
N SER A 25 -7.98 9.89 7.35
CA SER A 25 -6.90 10.41 8.17
C SER A 25 -5.70 9.59 7.76
N ILE A 26 -5.08 9.98 6.64
CA ILE A 26 -3.79 9.49 6.24
C ILE A 26 -2.86 10.01 7.33
N ARG A 27 -2.62 9.17 8.34
CA ARG A 27 -1.43 9.31 9.15
C ARG A 27 -0.28 9.09 8.19
N VAL A 28 0.20 10.19 7.61
CA VAL A 28 1.52 10.23 7.00
C VAL A 28 2.47 10.02 8.16
N ILE A 29 2.80 8.75 8.42
CA ILE A 29 3.98 8.40 9.20
C ILE A 29 5.14 8.72 8.26
N ALA A 30 5.46 10.00 8.14
CA ALA A 30 6.78 10.43 7.73
C ALA A 30 7.70 10.04 8.89
N SER A 31 8.15 8.79 8.91
CA SER A 31 9.39 8.45 9.60
C SER A 31 10.51 9.07 8.80
N GLU A 32 10.73 10.35 9.06
CA GLU A 32 12.00 11.02 8.78
C GLU A 32 13.15 10.13 9.31
N ASP A 33 14.22 10.01 8.53
CA ASP A 33 15.51 9.39 8.87
C ASP A 33 15.70 7.88 8.88
N SER A 34 14.75 7.09 8.39
CA SER A 34 14.88 5.64 8.44
C SER A 34 14.77 5.02 7.06
N ASN A 35 15.91 4.86 6.36
CA ASN A 35 16.02 4.02 5.16
C ASN A 35 15.81 2.53 5.51
N TYR A 36 14.94 2.21 6.44
CA TYR A 36 14.63 0.85 6.83
C TYR A 36 13.12 0.66 7.01
N ILE A 37 12.65 -0.53 6.67
CA ILE A 37 11.26 -0.97 6.84
C ILE A 37 11.30 -2.22 7.68
N THR A 38 10.54 -2.24 8.77
CA THR A 38 10.28 -3.45 9.54
C THR A 38 8.85 -3.87 9.27
N ASP A 39 8.67 -4.94 8.51
CA ASP A 39 7.35 -5.44 8.14
C ASP A 39 7.43 -6.91 7.70
N SER A 40 6.29 -7.60 7.70
CA SER A 40 6.15 -8.94 7.14
C SER A 40 6.01 -8.89 5.62
N VAL A 41 6.58 -9.88 4.95
CA VAL A 41 6.47 -9.96 3.49
C VAL A 41 5.10 -10.51 3.09
N ARG A 42 4.38 -9.77 2.25
CA ARG A 42 3.13 -10.21 1.65
C ARG A 42 3.38 -11.04 0.40
N GLN A 43 4.30 -10.58 -0.44
CA GLN A 43 4.54 -11.18 -1.75
C GLN A 43 5.99 -11.02 -2.20
N VAL A 44 6.57 -12.10 -2.69
CA VAL A 44 7.84 -12.12 -3.44
C VAL A 44 7.55 -12.57 -4.88
N ARG A 45 8.03 -11.84 -5.88
CA ARG A 45 7.93 -12.18 -7.30
C ARG A 45 9.29 -12.08 -7.96
N SER A 46 9.61 -13.02 -8.84
CA SER A 46 10.79 -12.89 -9.70
C SER A 46 10.59 -11.75 -10.72
N SER A 47 11.65 -10.99 -10.96
CA SER A 47 11.72 -9.94 -11.97
C SER A 47 12.99 -10.15 -12.80
N GLY A 48 13.07 -9.56 -14.00
CA GLY A 48 14.25 -9.68 -14.87
C GLY A 48 15.55 -9.22 -14.18
N GLU A 49 15.45 -8.28 -13.25
CA GLU A 49 16.59 -7.70 -12.51
C GLU A 49 16.81 -8.32 -11.11
N GLY A 50 15.99 -9.29 -10.68
CA GLY A 50 16.10 -9.92 -9.37
C GLY A 50 14.75 -10.38 -8.81
N VAL A 51 14.36 -9.89 -7.63
CA VAL A 51 13.03 -10.14 -7.06
C VAL A 51 12.37 -8.85 -6.59
N GLN A 52 11.10 -8.72 -6.91
CA GLN A 52 10.22 -7.69 -6.40
C GLN A 52 9.53 -8.19 -5.12
N VAL A 53 9.48 -7.33 -4.11
CA VAL A 53 8.98 -7.63 -2.77
C VAL A 53 7.92 -6.60 -2.42
N VAL A 54 6.79 -7.08 -1.91
CA VAL A 54 5.72 -6.24 -1.36
C VAL A 54 5.52 -6.62 0.09
N PHE A 55 5.54 -5.64 0.98
CA PHE A 55 5.29 -5.85 2.41
C PHE A 55 3.79 -5.75 2.74
N ALA A 56 3.40 -6.26 3.89
CA ALA A 56 1.99 -6.37 4.28
C ALA A 56 1.34 -5.00 4.57
N HIS A 57 2.01 -4.17 5.35
CA HIS A 57 1.55 -2.83 5.72
C HIS A 57 2.11 -1.79 4.75
N ASN A 58 3.37 -1.95 4.33
CA ASN A 58 3.98 -1.10 3.32
C ASN A 58 3.73 -1.66 1.91
N GLN A 59 2.61 -1.26 1.30
CA GLN A 59 2.13 -1.77 0.00
C GLN A 59 2.93 -1.28 -1.22
N LYS A 60 4.10 -0.66 -1.01
CA LYS A 60 5.01 -0.33 -2.11
C LYS A 60 5.76 -1.59 -2.55
N SER A 61 6.20 -1.59 -3.80
CA SER A 61 7.05 -2.63 -4.36
C SER A 61 8.51 -2.23 -4.26
N TYR A 62 9.31 -3.09 -3.65
CA TYR A 62 10.75 -2.92 -3.47
C TYR A 62 11.51 -3.95 -4.30
N GLN A 63 12.69 -3.58 -4.78
CA GLN A 63 13.49 -4.43 -5.65
C GLN A 63 14.74 -4.93 -4.91
N LEU A 64 14.87 -6.24 -4.76
CA LEU A 64 16.15 -6.86 -4.43
C LEU A 64 16.84 -7.24 -5.75
N LYS A 65 17.94 -6.56 -6.06
CA LYS A 65 18.70 -6.77 -7.30
C LYS A 65 19.51 -8.07 -7.26
N LYS A 66 19.53 -8.82 -8.36
CA LYS A 66 20.34 -10.04 -8.55
C LYS A 66 21.83 -9.80 -8.29
N ASP A 67 22.32 -8.61 -8.60
CA ASP A 67 23.72 -8.20 -8.44
C ASP A 67 24.13 -7.99 -6.97
N SER A 68 23.17 -7.96 -6.04
CA SER A 68 23.49 -7.83 -4.61
C SER A 68 24.35 -9.01 -4.13
N LYS A 69 25.48 -8.72 -3.47
CA LYS A 69 26.42 -9.74 -2.96
C LYS A 69 25.75 -10.83 -2.10
N LYS A 70 24.63 -10.50 -1.45
CA LYS A 70 23.87 -11.38 -0.57
C LYS A 70 22.48 -11.73 -1.12
N PHE A 71 22.27 -11.60 -2.44
CA PHE A 71 20.98 -11.83 -3.08
C PHE A 71 20.30 -13.14 -2.65
N ALA A 72 21.01 -14.27 -2.69
CA ALA A 72 20.44 -15.57 -2.36
C ALA A 72 20.01 -15.67 -0.89
N ASP A 73 20.81 -15.12 0.03
CA ASP A 73 20.51 -15.11 1.46
C ASP A 73 19.31 -14.21 1.78
N PHE A 74 19.31 -12.99 1.24
CA PHE A 74 18.23 -12.04 1.42
C PHE A 74 16.92 -12.53 0.81
N LYS A 75 16.97 -13.11 -0.39
CA LYS A 75 15.81 -13.74 -1.01
C LYS A 75 15.22 -14.82 -0.10
N LYS A 76 16.06 -15.70 0.46
CA LYS A 76 15.62 -16.76 1.38
C LYS A 76 14.97 -16.20 2.64
N LYS A 77 15.53 -15.13 3.23
CA LYS A 77 14.94 -14.45 4.39
C LYS A 77 13.56 -13.85 4.07
N LEU A 78 13.42 -13.22 2.90
CA LEU A 78 12.16 -12.62 2.44
C LEU A 78 11.09 -13.69 2.18
N GLU A 79 11.46 -14.80 1.54
CA GLU A 79 10.55 -15.95 1.32
C GLU A 79 10.16 -16.62 2.65
N SER A 80 11.09 -16.69 3.61
CA SER A 80 10.82 -17.18 4.96
C SER A 80 9.86 -16.27 5.70
N SER A 81 10.05 -14.94 5.64
CA SER A 81 9.10 -13.96 6.17
C SER A 81 7.72 -14.10 5.54
N GLN A 82 7.66 -14.30 4.22
CA GLN A 82 6.40 -14.47 3.49
C GLN A 82 5.61 -15.69 3.98
N SER A 83 6.33 -16.79 4.23
CA SER A 83 5.75 -18.07 4.67
C SER A 83 5.38 -18.06 6.15
N SER A 84 6.26 -17.50 7.00
CA SER A 84 6.10 -17.51 8.46
C SER A 84 5.31 -16.33 9.01
N LYS A 85 5.01 -15.32 8.18
CA LYS A 85 4.40 -14.04 8.58
C LYS A 85 5.19 -13.32 9.68
N ARG A 86 6.48 -13.60 9.79
CA ARG A 86 7.39 -12.88 10.70
C ARG A 86 7.88 -11.60 10.04
N ASP A 87 8.00 -10.56 10.84
CA ASP A 87 8.56 -9.31 10.39
C ASP A 87 10.04 -9.45 10.08
N VAL A 88 10.48 -8.76 9.02
CA VAL A 88 11.90 -8.61 8.66
C VAL A 88 12.22 -7.14 8.58
N THR A 89 13.44 -6.79 8.96
CA THR A 89 13.92 -5.40 8.80
C THR A 89 14.73 -5.32 7.53
N VAL A 90 14.24 -4.59 6.53
CA VAL A 90 14.98 -4.32 5.29
C VAL A 90 15.57 -2.93 5.33
N THR A 91 16.78 -2.77 4.82
CA THR A 91 17.39 -1.45 4.55
C THR A 91 17.24 -1.14 3.07
N LEU A 92 16.87 0.10 2.76
CA LEU A 92 16.66 0.59 1.41
C LEU A 92 17.77 1.54 0.97
N ASP A 93 17.88 1.74 -0.34
CA ASP A 93 18.71 2.80 -0.91
C ASP A 93 18.11 4.20 -0.68
N ALA A 94 18.87 5.24 -1.01
CA ALA A 94 18.44 6.63 -0.83
C ALA A 94 17.17 6.98 -1.62
N ALA A 95 16.87 6.25 -2.71
CA ALA A 95 15.63 6.40 -3.47
C ALA A 95 14.44 5.67 -2.81
N GLY A 96 14.67 4.81 -1.82
CA GLY A 96 13.64 4.03 -1.15
C GLY A 96 13.00 2.97 -2.05
N LEU A 97 13.72 2.46 -3.05
CA LEU A 97 13.20 1.51 -4.05
C LEU A 97 13.95 0.18 -4.05
N ASN A 98 15.23 0.18 -3.69
CA ASN A 98 16.08 -1.00 -3.76
C ASN A 98 16.46 -1.49 -2.37
N ILE A 99 16.34 -2.79 -2.14
CA ILE A 99 16.73 -3.44 -0.89
C ILE A 99 18.25 -3.65 -0.89
N LEU A 100 18.93 -3.05 0.09
CA LEU A 100 20.36 -3.16 0.31
C LEU A 100 20.72 -4.25 1.33
N ASP A 101 19.90 -4.43 2.36
CA ASP A 101 20.13 -5.40 3.45
C ASP A 101 18.82 -5.96 4.00
N VAL A 102 18.84 -7.19 4.51
CA VAL A 102 17.70 -7.85 5.16
C VAL A 102 18.16 -8.50 6.45
N LYS A 103 17.59 -8.07 7.58
CA LYS A 103 17.88 -8.58 8.92
C LYS A 103 16.79 -9.54 9.35
#